data_AF-A0A7K9R8Y1-F1
#
_entry.id   AF-A0A7K9R8Y1-F1
#
_cell.length_a   1.000
_cell.length_b   1.000
_cell.length_c   1.000
_cell.angle_alpha   90.00
_cell.angle_beta   90.00
_cell.angle_gamma   90.00
#
_symmetry.space_group_name_H-M   'P 1'
#
loop_
_entity.id
_entity.type
_entity.pdbx_description
1 polymer ?
#
loop_
_entity_poly.entity_id
_entity_poly.type
_entity_poly.pdbx_seq_one_letter_code
_entity_poly.pdbx_strand_id
1 'polypeptide(L)'
;QNQQLRAVREENQLQRHKLQEEVAGYREQSKQHSLTILALEDRLLEATQQQKVLEEEKAALVEKMEGVQHRKVCMGSLQRGFPMALRPALIFPRKLQEELAVVQATLLEKKAVISRLSRELSETRARMSDMRGELSEEQKVELEHSQRQLKQREWEVNQLREKLSEMSSLVEEKDWALKAAAEELRYTLTSPKASWMPLWLSPEQKAGVRVSGWSSALNPRHRNRNGGLVELMPEPPSDLAELGAKCRGLRHEETIQRQKEGLAELRDRVKMLEKRQCSGAVKSNSEPLVVRMKDLPKKIVQQRGLELEPAPVLGEKLKAGKAGRQCVVPDHVPNGSSFRSTNSTVSLEVAEATDWGEEMYLDVIGALGSLMEMKELSGMQPLQHLPQERRAEVGLQRQKALELLYKKIRNLQVHLERKEEVLKDYEGSVEQLRQSQASLRRCQEELSHLEDEAHREAEEKALLREALERMQLQLDQEKRLRQAAKRLKV
;
A
#
# COMPACT_ATOMS: atom_id res chain seq x y z
N GLN A 1 -10.11 -24.10 -40.06
CA GLN A 1 -10.20 -22.63 -40.28
C GLN A 1 -11.57 -22.05 -39.90
N ASN A 2 -12.70 -22.51 -40.47
CA ASN A 2 -14.03 -21.96 -40.13
C ASN A 2 -14.47 -22.14 -38.65
N GLN A 3 -14.05 -23.21 -37.97
CA GLN A 3 -14.39 -23.43 -36.54
C GLN A 3 -13.58 -22.52 -35.60
N GLN A 4 -12.31 -22.28 -35.88
CA GLN A 4 -11.46 -21.37 -35.10
C GLN A 4 -11.93 -19.92 -35.20
N LEU A 5 -12.37 -19.48 -36.38
CA LEU A 5 -12.95 -18.15 -36.57
C LEU A 5 -14.28 -17.98 -35.83
N ARG A 6 -15.07 -19.05 -35.64
CA ARG A 6 -16.30 -19.00 -34.84
C ARG A 6 -15.99 -18.91 -33.35
N ALA A 7 -15.06 -19.72 -32.84
CA ALA A 7 -14.63 -19.67 -31.44
C ALA A 7 -14.09 -18.27 -31.05
N VAL A 8 -13.26 -17.67 -31.90
CA VAL A 8 -12.74 -16.30 -31.66
C VAL A 8 -13.84 -15.24 -31.70
N ARG A 9 -14.89 -15.42 -32.54
CA ARG A 9 -16.04 -14.51 -32.57
C ARG A 9 -16.90 -14.63 -31.31
N GLU A 10 -17.14 -15.86 -30.86
CA GLU A 10 -17.90 -16.14 -29.63
C GLU A 10 -17.15 -15.62 -28.40
N GLU A 11 -15.83 -15.79 -28.34
CA GLU A 11 -14.99 -15.25 -27.27
C GLU A 11 -15.00 -13.71 -27.26
N ASN A 12 -14.87 -13.07 -28.42
CA ASN A 12 -15.00 -11.60 -28.53
C ASN A 12 -16.38 -11.11 -28.11
N GLN A 13 -17.46 -11.83 -28.42
CA GLN A 13 -18.80 -11.49 -27.97
C GLN A 13 -18.94 -11.62 -26.46
N LEU A 14 -18.39 -12.68 -25.87
CA LEU A 14 -18.40 -12.88 -24.42
C LEU A 14 -17.60 -11.81 -23.69
N GLN A 15 -16.44 -11.41 -24.22
CA GLN A 15 -15.65 -10.30 -23.69
C GLN A 15 -16.40 -8.97 -23.78
N ARG A 16 -17.09 -8.70 -24.90
CA ARG A 16 -17.93 -7.50 -25.03
C ARG A 16 -19.08 -7.47 -24.03
N HIS A 17 -19.72 -8.60 -23.76
CA HIS A 17 -20.76 -8.69 -22.75
C HIS A 17 -20.22 -8.42 -21.34
N LYS A 18 -19.08 -9.02 -20.97
CA LYS A 18 -18.41 -8.77 -19.69
C LYS A 18 -18.06 -7.29 -19.51
N LEU A 19 -17.47 -6.66 -20.53
CA LEU A 19 -17.14 -5.24 -20.49
C LEU A 19 -18.40 -4.36 -20.38
N GLN A 20 -19.50 -4.73 -21.02
CA GLN A 20 -20.77 -4.01 -20.87
C GLN A 20 -21.34 -4.11 -19.45
N GLU A 21 -21.24 -5.28 -18.82
CA GLU A 21 -21.66 -5.49 -17.43
C GLU A 21 -20.79 -4.68 -16.46
N GLU A 22 -19.47 -4.67 -16.65
CA GLU A 22 -18.54 -3.86 -15.85
C GLU A 22 -18.85 -2.35 -16.00
N VAL A 23 -19.04 -1.87 -17.23
CA VAL A 23 -19.42 -0.47 -17.49
C VAL A 23 -20.76 -0.12 -16.86
N ALA A 24 -21.74 -1.04 -16.88
CA ALA A 24 -23.01 -0.83 -16.20
C ALA A 24 -22.84 -0.75 -14.67
N GLY A 25 -21.99 -1.60 -14.09
CA GLY A 25 -21.63 -1.55 -12.67
C GLY A 25 -20.99 -0.23 -12.27
N TYR A 26 -19.98 0.23 -13.01
CA TYR A 26 -19.32 1.52 -12.76
C TYR A 26 -20.28 2.70 -12.91
N ARG A 27 -21.19 2.67 -13.89
CA ARG A 27 -22.22 3.70 -14.04
C ARG A 27 -23.14 3.74 -12.84
N GLU A 28 -23.56 2.58 -12.33
CA GLU A 28 -24.41 2.52 -11.16
C GLU A 28 -23.67 3.00 -9.91
N GLN A 29 -22.43 2.58 -9.70
CA GLN A 29 -21.60 3.10 -8.62
C GLN A 29 -21.44 4.62 -8.68
N SER A 30 -21.18 5.17 -9.86
CA SER A 30 -21.08 6.62 -10.06
C SER A 30 -22.38 7.33 -9.69
N LYS A 31 -23.56 6.78 -10.03
CA LYS A 31 -24.85 7.35 -9.60
C LYS A 31 -25.02 7.29 -8.09
N GLN A 32 -24.71 6.16 -7.46
CA GLN A 32 -24.82 6.00 -6.00
C GLN A 32 -23.90 6.98 -5.28
N HIS A 33 -22.68 7.20 -5.78
CA HIS A 33 -21.77 8.22 -5.26
C HIS A 33 -22.36 9.63 -5.42
N SER A 34 -22.92 9.98 -6.58
CA SER A 34 -23.56 11.28 -6.78
C SER A 34 -24.73 11.50 -5.81
N LEU A 35 -25.58 10.49 -5.59
CA LEU A 35 -26.67 10.58 -4.61
C LEU A 35 -26.15 10.75 -3.18
N THR A 36 -25.08 10.03 -2.83
CA THR A 36 -24.44 10.15 -1.52
C THR A 36 -23.86 11.55 -1.30
N ILE A 37 -23.21 12.12 -2.32
CA ILE A 37 -22.68 13.48 -2.27
C ILE A 37 -23.81 14.49 -2.02
N LEU A 38 -24.91 14.40 -2.76
CA LEU A 38 -26.06 15.29 -2.57
C LEU A 38 -26.63 15.19 -1.14
N ALA A 39 -26.80 13.97 -0.62
CA ALA A 39 -27.28 13.78 0.75
C ALA A 39 -26.31 14.34 1.81
N LEU A 40 -25.00 14.29 1.55
CA LEU A 40 -23.99 14.89 2.42
C LEU A 40 -23.98 16.42 2.30
N GLU A 41 -24.19 16.97 1.11
CA GLU A 41 -24.32 18.41 0.87
C GLU A 41 -25.56 18.98 1.60
N ASP A 42 -26.70 18.29 1.54
CA ASP A 42 -27.92 18.69 2.27
C ASP A 42 -27.69 18.71 3.79
N ARG A 43 -27.08 17.65 4.34
CA ARG A 43 -26.73 17.58 5.77
C ARG A 43 -25.74 18.67 6.18
N LEU A 44 -24.81 19.02 5.29
CA LEU A 44 -23.86 20.10 5.54
C LEU A 44 -24.59 21.45 5.56
N LEU A 45 -25.52 21.68 4.63
CA LEU A 45 -26.36 22.88 4.62
C LEU A 45 -27.18 22.99 5.91
N GLU A 46 -27.84 21.93 6.36
CA GLU A 46 -28.57 21.90 7.64
C GLU A 46 -27.66 22.25 8.82
N ALA A 47 -26.46 21.65 8.89
CA ALA A 47 -25.49 21.94 9.94
C ALA A 47 -25.02 23.41 9.91
N THR A 48 -24.79 23.98 8.72
CA THR A 48 -24.44 25.41 8.61
C THR A 48 -25.57 26.33 9.03
N GLN A 49 -26.83 25.98 8.77
CA GLN A 49 -27.99 26.73 9.25
C GLN A 49 -28.08 26.68 10.77
N GLN A 50 -27.91 25.49 11.37
CA GLN A 50 -27.88 25.33 12.82
C GLN A 50 -26.75 26.14 13.46
N GLN A 51 -25.56 26.15 12.84
CA GLN A 51 -24.43 26.95 13.33
C GLN A 51 -24.76 28.45 13.31
N LYS A 52 -25.37 28.97 12.25
CA LYS A 52 -25.79 30.38 12.18
C LYS A 52 -26.78 30.74 13.29
N VAL A 53 -27.79 29.90 13.52
CA VAL A 53 -28.76 30.11 14.60
C VAL A 53 -28.05 30.15 15.96
N LEU A 54 -27.12 29.22 16.22
CA LEU A 54 -26.35 29.21 17.46
C LEU A 54 -25.43 30.43 17.61
N GLU A 55 -24.86 30.93 16.51
CA GLU A 55 -24.05 32.15 16.50
C GLU A 55 -24.89 33.39 16.79
N GLU A 56 -26.10 33.48 16.24
CA GLU A 56 -27.08 34.55 16.54
C GLU A 56 -27.54 34.49 18.00
N GLU A 57 -27.86 33.30 18.52
CA GLU A 57 -28.21 33.12 19.94
C GLU A 57 -27.04 33.50 20.85
N LYS A 58 -25.81 33.13 20.50
CA LYS A 58 -24.61 33.52 21.23
C LYS A 58 -24.43 35.04 21.22
N ALA A 59 -24.61 35.69 20.08
CA ALA A 59 -24.52 37.14 19.97
C ALA A 59 -25.58 37.84 20.85
N ALA A 60 -26.83 37.38 20.80
CA ALA A 60 -27.92 37.91 21.63
C ALA A 60 -27.67 37.70 23.14
N LEU A 61 -27.03 36.60 23.54
CA LEU A 61 -26.63 36.36 24.94
C LEU A 61 -25.49 37.29 25.37
N VAL A 62 -24.51 37.53 24.49
CA VAL A 62 -23.41 38.46 24.74
C VAL A 62 -23.94 39.89 24.92
N GLU A 63 -24.82 40.36 24.04
CA GLU A 63 -25.46 41.69 24.14
C GLU A 63 -26.25 41.84 25.46
N LYS A 64 -26.97 40.80 25.88
CA LYS A 64 -27.66 40.79 27.17
C LYS A 64 -26.69 40.87 28.35
N MET A 65 -25.52 40.23 28.29
CA MET A 65 -24.50 40.33 29.34
C MET A 65 -23.89 41.74 29.39
N GLU A 66 -23.63 42.36 28.25
CA GLU A 66 -23.12 43.73 28.16
C GLU A 66 -24.13 44.76 28.66
N GLY A 67 -25.42 44.62 28.30
CA GLY A 67 -26.50 45.45 28.83
C GLY A 67 -26.67 45.35 30.36
N VAL A 68 -26.44 44.16 30.95
CA VAL A 68 -26.43 43.97 32.41
C VAL A 68 -25.20 44.60 33.07
N GLN A 69 -24.04 44.62 32.39
CA GLN A 69 -22.84 45.33 32.87
C GLN A 69 -23.01 46.85 32.82
N HIS A 70 -23.57 47.42 31.75
CA HIS A 70 -23.86 48.86 31.67
C HIS A 70 -24.90 49.32 32.70
N ARG A 71 -25.92 48.49 33.01
CA ARG A 71 -26.89 48.78 34.07
C ARG A 71 -26.28 48.79 35.47
N LYS A 72 -25.18 48.05 35.69
CA LYS A 72 -24.39 48.07 36.93
C LYS A 72 -23.54 49.34 37.07
N VAL A 73 -23.13 49.95 35.96
CA VAL A 73 -22.32 51.19 35.95
C VAL A 73 -23.19 52.43 36.17
N CYS A 74 -24.45 52.46 35.71
CA CYS A 74 -25.37 53.58 35.96
C CYS A 74 -26.01 53.63 37.36
N MET A 75 -25.91 52.56 38.17
CA MET A 75 -26.43 52.53 39.54
C MET A 75 -25.39 52.90 40.61
N GLY A 76 -24.22 53.40 40.20
CA GLY A 76 -23.12 53.78 41.11
C GLY A 76 -23.21 55.18 41.74
N SER A 77 -24.25 55.97 41.44
CA SER A 77 -24.28 57.40 41.82
C SER A 77 -25.53 57.87 42.59
N LEU A 78 -26.31 56.98 43.23
CA LEU A 78 -27.40 57.40 44.11
C LEU A 78 -27.51 56.58 45.41
N GLN A 79 -27.31 57.33 46.50
CA GLN A 79 -27.95 57.24 47.82
C GLN A 79 -27.39 56.34 48.95
N ARG A 80 -26.85 57.08 49.91
CA ARG A 80 -26.96 56.96 51.38
C ARG A 80 -28.42 56.79 51.83
N GLY A 81 -28.71 55.78 52.65
CA GLY A 81 -29.97 55.64 53.40
C GLY A 81 -30.40 54.18 53.63
N PHE A 82 -30.25 53.67 54.86
CA PHE A 82 -30.92 52.44 55.35
C PHE A 82 -32.42 52.74 55.65
N PRO A 83 -33.37 51.76 55.82
CA PRO A 83 -33.18 50.35 56.20
C PRO A 83 -34.07 49.29 55.50
N MET A 84 -33.67 48.02 55.69
CA MET A 84 -34.48 46.79 55.73
C MET A 84 -35.37 46.41 54.51
N ALA A 85 -34.84 45.53 53.66
CA ALA A 85 -35.61 44.48 53.00
C ALA A 85 -34.71 43.25 52.81
N LEU A 86 -34.94 42.21 53.62
CA LEU A 86 -34.43 40.87 53.32
C LEU A 86 -34.91 40.45 51.92
N ARG A 87 -34.00 39.82 51.16
CA ARG A 87 -34.17 39.11 49.86
C ARG A 87 -33.70 39.90 48.62
N PRO A 88 -32.37 40.04 48.46
CA PRO A 88 -31.75 39.53 47.22
C PRO A 88 -30.65 38.47 47.45
N ALA A 89 -30.20 38.26 48.69
CA ALA A 89 -29.04 37.41 49.01
C ALA A 89 -29.25 35.89 48.81
N LEU A 90 -30.49 35.43 48.59
CA LEU A 90 -30.82 34.00 48.41
C LEU A 90 -31.02 33.59 46.93
N ILE A 91 -31.11 34.54 46.01
CA ILE A 91 -31.39 34.24 44.59
C ILE A 91 -30.09 34.03 43.79
N PHE A 92 -29.01 34.76 44.15
CA PHE A 92 -27.70 34.65 43.50
C PHE A 92 -26.98 33.31 43.77
N PRO A 93 -27.01 32.75 45.01
CA PRO A 93 -26.42 31.43 45.28
C PRO A 93 -27.14 30.29 44.54
N ARG A 94 -28.47 30.37 44.40
CA ARG A 94 -29.28 29.35 43.72
C ARG A 94 -28.96 29.26 42.22
N LYS A 95 -28.87 30.39 41.53
CA LYS A 95 -28.55 30.40 40.08
C LYS A 95 -27.17 29.84 39.79
N LEU A 96 -26.16 30.21 40.58
CA LEU A 96 -24.81 29.65 40.45
C LEU A 96 -24.77 28.16 40.80
N GLN A 97 -25.56 27.71 41.76
CA GLN A 97 -25.67 26.30 42.11
C GLN A 97 -26.38 25.47 41.03
N GLU A 98 -27.40 26.03 40.38
CA GLU A 98 -28.06 25.44 39.21
C GLU A 98 -27.12 25.38 38.00
N GLU A 99 -26.38 26.46 37.69
CA GLU A 99 -25.38 26.48 36.62
C GLU A 99 -24.25 25.48 36.88
N LEU A 100 -23.76 25.38 38.13
CA LEU A 100 -22.76 24.39 38.51
C LEU A 100 -23.29 22.96 38.33
N ALA A 101 -24.55 22.69 38.68
CA ALA A 101 -25.18 21.40 38.48
C ALA A 101 -25.31 21.04 37.00
N VAL A 102 -25.65 22.00 36.13
CA VAL A 102 -25.70 21.82 34.67
C VAL A 102 -24.31 21.55 34.10
N VAL A 103 -23.29 22.30 34.52
CA VAL A 103 -21.90 22.07 34.09
C VAL A 103 -21.38 20.70 34.57
N GLN A 104 -21.72 20.28 35.78
CA GLN A 104 -21.37 18.95 36.28
C GLN A 104 -22.09 17.84 35.51
N ALA A 105 -23.37 18.01 35.19
CA ALA A 105 -24.14 17.04 34.40
C ALA A 105 -23.58 16.90 32.98
N THR A 106 -23.30 18.03 32.31
CA THR A 106 -22.70 18.02 30.97
C THR A 106 -21.29 17.44 30.98
N LEU A 107 -20.47 17.69 32.01
CA LEU A 107 -19.16 17.07 32.16
C LEU A 107 -19.27 15.55 32.29
N LEU A 108 -20.22 15.05 33.08
CA LEU A 108 -20.46 13.61 33.23
C LEU A 108 -20.92 12.98 31.91
N GLU A 109 -21.79 13.65 31.16
CA GLU A 109 -22.21 13.23 29.83
C GLU A 109 -21.02 13.15 28.86
N LYS A 110 -20.18 14.19 28.80
CA LYS A 110 -18.96 14.19 27.96
C LYS A 110 -18.00 13.08 28.38
N LYS A 111 -17.84 12.82 29.68
CA LYS A 111 -17.02 11.71 30.19
C LYS A 111 -17.57 10.34 29.78
N ALA A 112 -18.89 10.18 29.77
CA ALA A 112 -19.53 8.97 29.27
C ALA A 112 -19.31 8.77 27.76
N VAL A 113 -19.41 9.84 26.97
CA VAL A 113 -19.10 9.81 25.53
C VAL A 113 -17.63 9.45 25.28
N ILE A 114 -16.70 10.08 25.99
CA ILE A 114 -15.26 9.75 25.88
C ILE A 114 -15.03 8.28 26.22
N SER A 115 -15.64 7.79 27.31
CA SER A 115 -15.52 6.39 27.72
C SER A 115 -16.07 5.42 26.68
N ARG A 116 -17.18 5.78 26.01
CA ARG A 116 -17.74 5.00 24.91
C ARG A 116 -16.81 4.97 23.71
N LEU A 117 -16.31 6.12 23.27
CA LEU A 117 -15.36 6.22 22.16
C LEU A 117 -14.05 5.49 22.45
N SER A 118 -13.52 5.57 23.68
CA SER A 118 -12.33 4.82 24.07
C SER A 118 -12.57 3.31 23.98
N ARG A 119 -13.76 2.83 24.34
CA ARG A 119 -14.14 1.42 24.18
C ARG A 119 -14.23 1.01 22.71
N GLU A 120 -14.93 1.79 21.89
CA GLU A 120 -15.04 1.56 20.45
C GLU A 120 -13.66 1.55 19.77
N LEU A 121 -12.76 2.44 20.16
CA LEU A 121 -11.36 2.44 19.68
C LEU A 121 -10.60 1.19 20.13
N SER A 122 -10.77 0.75 21.38
CA SER A 122 -10.13 -0.49 21.85
C SER A 122 -10.66 -1.73 21.12
N GLU A 123 -11.96 -1.76 20.82
CA GLU A 123 -12.61 -2.86 20.13
C GLU A 123 -12.22 -2.92 18.64
N THR A 124 -12.17 -1.76 17.97
CA THR A 124 -11.67 -1.68 16.59
C THR A 124 -10.19 -2.06 16.52
N ARG A 125 -9.37 -1.66 17.51
CA ARG A 125 -7.97 -2.09 17.60
C ARG A 125 -7.82 -3.60 17.79
N ALA A 126 -8.66 -4.22 18.63
CA ALA A 126 -8.69 -5.67 18.80
C ALA A 126 -9.07 -6.37 17.48
N ARG A 127 -10.16 -5.94 16.82
CA ARG A 127 -10.57 -6.49 15.52
C ARG A 127 -9.49 -6.36 14.44
N MET A 128 -8.79 -5.23 14.38
CA MET A 128 -7.66 -5.05 13.46
C MET A 128 -6.47 -5.97 13.79
N SER A 129 -6.25 -6.26 15.07
CA SER A 129 -5.24 -7.23 15.50
C SER A 129 -5.61 -8.64 15.10
N ASP A 130 -6.89 -9.02 15.25
CA ASP A 130 -7.39 -10.34 14.84
C ASP A 130 -7.28 -10.52 13.33
N MET A 131 -7.76 -9.54 12.53
CA MET A 131 -7.61 -9.56 11.07
C MET A 131 -6.15 -9.62 10.62
N ARG A 132 -5.24 -8.94 11.32
CA ARG A 132 -3.80 -9.04 11.04
C ARG A 132 -3.27 -10.45 11.32
N GLY A 133 -3.73 -11.08 12.41
CA GLY A 133 -3.39 -12.47 12.74
C GLY A 133 -3.93 -13.45 11.71
N GLU A 134 -5.19 -13.31 11.30
CA GLU A 134 -5.83 -14.13 10.27
C GLU A 134 -5.09 -14.02 8.92
N LEU A 135 -4.82 -12.79 8.44
CA LEU A 135 -4.05 -12.57 7.20
C LEU A 135 -2.64 -13.18 7.28
N SER A 136 -1.99 -13.12 8.44
CA SER A 136 -0.68 -13.73 8.64
C SER A 136 -0.74 -15.26 8.60
N GLU A 137 -1.79 -15.88 9.15
CA GLU A 137 -1.95 -17.33 9.14
C GLU A 137 -2.33 -17.82 7.73
N GLU A 138 -3.19 -17.09 7.00
CA GLU A 138 -3.48 -17.38 5.59
C GLU A 138 -2.20 -17.38 4.74
N GLN A 139 -1.36 -16.35 4.89
CA GLN A 139 -0.05 -16.28 4.22
C GLN A 139 0.84 -17.46 4.58
N LYS A 140 0.87 -17.86 5.86
CA LYS A 140 1.64 -19.02 6.32
C LYS A 140 1.12 -20.32 5.69
N VAL A 141 -0.19 -20.52 5.63
CA VAL A 141 -0.80 -21.72 5.03
C VAL A 141 -0.53 -21.80 3.53
N GLU A 142 -0.63 -20.69 2.80
CA GLU A 142 -0.29 -20.61 1.36
C GLU A 142 1.20 -20.95 1.11
N LEU A 143 2.09 -20.43 1.96
CA LEU A 143 3.52 -20.75 1.91
C LEU A 143 3.78 -22.23 2.20
N GLU A 144 3.14 -22.81 3.21
CA GLU A 144 3.25 -24.25 3.49
C GLU A 144 2.73 -25.11 2.33
N HIS A 145 1.63 -24.69 1.70
CA HIS A 145 1.07 -25.38 0.54
C HIS A 145 2.05 -25.35 -0.65
N SER A 146 2.57 -24.17 -0.99
CA SER A 146 3.55 -24.03 -2.06
C SER A 146 4.85 -24.81 -1.78
N GLN A 147 5.32 -24.82 -0.53
CA GLN A 147 6.47 -25.65 -0.13
C GLN A 147 6.21 -27.15 -0.34
N ARG A 148 5.02 -27.65 0.01
CA ARG A 148 4.66 -29.06 -0.23
C ARG A 148 4.63 -29.38 -1.72
N GLN A 149 4.07 -28.49 -2.55
CA GLN A 149 4.08 -28.66 -4.00
C GLN A 149 5.50 -28.67 -4.58
N LEU A 150 6.37 -27.75 -4.13
CA LEU A 150 7.76 -27.69 -4.57
C LEU A 150 8.50 -28.98 -4.24
N LYS A 151 8.33 -29.52 -3.02
CA LYS A 151 8.91 -30.82 -2.64
C LYS A 151 8.43 -31.96 -3.53
N GLN A 152 7.14 -31.98 -3.89
CA GLN A 152 6.62 -32.98 -4.82
C GLN A 152 7.25 -32.84 -6.21
N ARG A 153 7.32 -31.62 -6.75
CA ARG A 153 7.94 -31.36 -8.06
C ARG A 153 9.44 -31.67 -8.07
N GLU A 154 10.14 -31.38 -6.99
CA GLU A 154 11.54 -31.73 -6.81
C GLU A 154 11.74 -33.25 -6.83
N TRP A 155 10.88 -34.00 -6.14
CA TRP A 155 10.90 -35.46 -6.19
C TRP A 155 10.65 -36.00 -7.60
N GLU A 156 9.67 -35.47 -8.32
CA GLU A 156 9.39 -35.84 -9.71
C GLU A 156 10.59 -35.56 -10.63
N VAL A 157 11.23 -34.40 -10.49
CA VAL A 157 12.44 -34.04 -11.27
C VAL A 157 13.59 -34.99 -10.95
N ASN A 158 13.80 -35.33 -9.68
CA ASN A 158 14.86 -36.26 -9.30
C ASN A 158 14.62 -37.65 -9.90
N GLN A 159 13.39 -38.16 -9.88
CA GLN A 159 13.06 -39.42 -10.55
C GLN A 159 13.28 -39.38 -12.07
N LEU A 160 12.93 -38.28 -12.72
CA LEU A 160 13.18 -38.13 -14.16
C LEU A 160 14.68 -38.04 -14.45
N ARG A 161 15.46 -37.41 -13.57
CA ARG A 161 16.92 -37.34 -13.68
C ARG A 161 17.57 -38.70 -13.54
N GLU A 162 17.11 -39.52 -12.59
CA GLU A 162 17.54 -40.91 -12.41
C GLU A 162 17.24 -41.73 -13.68
N LYS A 163 16.02 -41.68 -14.20
CA LYS A 163 15.65 -42.37 -15.46
C LYS A 163 16.48 -41.92 -16.65
N LEU A 164 16.79 -40.62 -16.76
CA LEU A 164 17.67 -40.11 -17.81
C LEU A 164 19.10 -40.63 -17.66
N SER A 165 19.61 -40.76 -16.43
CA SER A 165 20.93 -41.34 -16.17
C SER A 165 20.97 -42.84 -16.52
N GLU A 166 19.92 -43.59 -16.22
CA GLU A 166 19.77 -45.00 -16.62
C GLU A 166 19.77 -45.13 -18.15
N MET A 167 18.95 -44.34 -18.85
CA MET A 167 18.92 -44.33 -20.32
C MET A 167 20.28 -43.91 -20.91
N SER A 168 20.98 -42.95 -20.32
CA SER A 168 22.32 -42.54 -20.76
C SER A 168 23.31 -43.70 -20.68
N SER A 169 23.33 -44.42 -19.56
CA SER A 169 24.21 -45.60 -19.39
C SER A 169 23.91 -46.70 -20.40
N LEU A 170 22.64 -46.96 -20.69
CA LEU A 170 22.24 -47.93 -21.71
C LEU A 170 22.68 -47.50 -23.11
N VAL A 171 22.55 -46.21 -23.47
CA VAL A 171 23.04 -45.69 -24.76
C VAL A 171 24.54 -45.84 -24.87
N GLU A 172 25.29 -45.48 -23.82
CA GLU A 172 26.74 -45.68 -23.77
C GLU A 172 27.12 -47.16 -23.97
N GLU A 173 26.45 -48.09 -23.27
CA GLU A 173 26.69 -49.53 -23.42
C GLU A 173 26.42 -50.02 -24.86
N LYS A 174 25.32 -49.55 -25.49
CA LYS A 174 25.03 -49.89 -26.89
C LYS A 174 26.07 -49.30 -27.84
N ASP A 175 26.53 -48.07 -27.60
CA ASP A 175 27.59 -47.45 -28.39
C ASP A 175 28.91 -48.22 -28.27
N TRP A 176 29.27 -48.69 -27.08
CA TRP A 176 30.42 -49.57 -26.87
C TRP A 176 30.27 -50.89 -27.63
N ALA A 177 29.11 -51.54 -27.55
CA ALA A 177 28.84 -52.78 -28.28
C ALA A 177 28.88 -52.59 -29.80
N LEU A 178 28.33 -51.48 -30.31
CA LEU A 178 28.37 -51.13 -31.73
C LEU A 178 29.80 -50.88 -32.22
N LYS A 179 30.63 -50.19 -31.42
CA LYS A 179 32.05 -49.98 -31.72
C LYS A 179 32.80 -51.31 -31.77
N ALA A 180 32.59 -52.19 -30.78
CA ALA A 180 33.20 -53.52 -30.75
C ALA A 180 32.80 -54.36 -31.98
N ALA A 181 31.51 -54.40 -32.32
CA ALA A 181 31.04 -55.11 -33.51
C ALA A 181 31.62 -54.52 -34.82
N ALA A 182 31.75 -53.19 -34.90
CA ALA A 182 32.38 -52.54 -36.04
C ALA A 182 33.89 -52.85 -36.15
N GLU A 183 34.59 -52.98 -35.03
CA GLU A 183 36.00 -53.40 -34.98
C GLU A 183 36.17 -54.87 -35.36
N GLU A 184 35.28 -55.77 -34.93
CA GLU A 184 35.27 -57.17 -35.37
C GLU A 184 35.04 -57.29 -36.89
N LEU A 185 34.11 -56.51 -37.45
CA LEU A 185 33.91 -56.44 -38.89
C LEU A 185 35.14 -55.90 -39.63
N ARG A 186 35.82 -54.89 -39.08
CA ARG A 186 37.09 -54.39 -39.64
C ARG A 186 38.19 -55.44 -39.59
N TYR A 187 38.34 -56.15 -38.48
CA TYR A 187 39.35 -57.21 -38.32
C TYR A 187 39.09 -58.38 -39.27
N THR A 188 37.84 -58.81 -39.43
CA THR A 188 37.49 -59.89 -40.39
C THR A 188 37.72 -59.49 -41.84
N LEU A 189 37.45 -58.22 -42.20
CA LEU A 189 37.71 -57.68 -43.55
C LEU A 189 39.20 -57.48 -43.86
N THR A 190 40.01 -57.15 -42.85
CA THR A 190 41.47 -56.94 -42.99
C THR A 190 42.31 -58.17 -42.66
N SER A 191 41.68 -59.25 -42.17
CA SER A 191 42.32 -60.52 -41.90
C SER A 191 42.84 -61.16 -43.21
N PRO A 192 44.08 -61.69 -43.25
CA PRO A 192 44.68 -62.32 -44.44
C PRO A 192 43.88 -63.49 -45.04
N LYS A 193 42.85 -64.01 -44.35
CA LYS A 193 41.95 -65.05 -44.86
C LYS A 193 40.86 -64.53 -45.79
N ALA A 194 40.49 -63.25 -45.74
CA ALA A 194 39.55 -62.64 -46.70
C ALA A 194 40.19 -62.41 -48.09
N SER A 195 41.54 -62.49 -48.16
CA SER A 195 42.33 -62.38 -49.40
C SER A 195 42.35 -63.68 -50.24
N TRP A 196 41.72 -64.76 -49.77
CA TRP A 196 41.70 -66.07 -50.45
C TRP A 196 40.31 -66.47 -50.96
N MET A 197 39.48 -65.50 -51.37
CA MET A 197 38.33 -65.79 -52.23
C MET A 197 38.70 -65.45 -53.68
N PRO A 198 39.08 -66.45 -54.52
CA PRO A 198 39.37 -66.19 -55.91
C PRO A 198 38.10 -65.87 -56.69
N LEU A 199 38.18 -64.71 -57.33
CA LEU A 199 37.46 -64.26 -58.51
C LEU A 199 37.41 -65.36 -59.58
N TRP A 200 36.37 -66.20 -59.57
CA TRP A 200 35.99 -67.04 -60.71
C TRP A 200 34.51 -66.82 -61.01
N LEU A 201 34.23 -65.85 -61.87
CA LEU A 201 32.99 -65.79 -62.63
C LEU A 201 33.35 -65.55 -64.09
N SER A 202 33.40 -66.62 -64.88
CA SER A 202 33.24 -66.54 -66.33
C SER A 202 31.74 -66.57 -66.68
N PRO A 203 31.29 -65.76 -67.65
CA PRO A 203 29.88 -65.51 -67.90
C PRO A 203 29.29 -66.56 -68.84
N GLU A 204 29.06 -67.78 -68.39
CA GLU A 204 28.31 -68.77 -69.17
C GLU A 204 27.85 -69.95 -68.29
N GLN A 205 26.72 -69.74 -67.59
CA GLN A 205 25.79 -70.80 -67.20
C GLN A 205 24.55 -70.16 -66.55
N LYS A 206 23.59 -69.80 -67.41
CA LYS A 206 22.19 -69.70 -67.02
C LYS A 206 21.58 -71.08 -67.22
N ALA A 207 21.17 -71.74 -66.13
CA ALA A 207 19.91 -72.49 -66.05
C ALA A 207 19.84 -73.29 -64.74
N GLY A 208 18.86 -72.95 -63.91
CA GLY A 208 18.22 -73.94 -63.03
C GLY A 208 18.74 -74.06 -61.60
N VAL A 209 18.62 -73.02 -60.78
CA VAL A 209 18.30 -73.22 -59.36
C VAL A 209 17.20 -72.26 -58.93
N ARG A 210 16.14 -72.91 -58.49
CA ARG A 210 14.82 -72.47 -58.06
C ARG A 210 14.84 -71.35 -57.03
N VAL A 211 14.01 -70.35 -57.28
CA VAL A 211 13.54 -69.32 -56.33
C VAL A 211 12.89 -70.00 -55.13
N SER A 212 13.57 -69.99 -53.99
CA SER A 212 12.96 -70.11 -52.66
C SER A 212 14.00 -69.70 -51.63
N GLY A 213 14.00 -68.42 -51.24
CA GLY A 213 15.01 -67.94 -50.33
C GLY A 213 14.80 -66.58 -49.71
N TRP A 214 13.74 -65.81 -50.01
CA TRP A 214 13.46 -64.54 -49.34
C TRP A 214 11.96 -64.41 -49.05
N SER A 215 11.49 -65.02 -47.96
CA SER A 215 10.15 -64.78 -47.40
C SER A 215 10.05 -65.18 -45.91
N SER A 216 11.15 -65.20 -45.15
CA SER A 216 11.09 -65.60 -43.74
C SER A 216 12.07 -64.81 -42.88
N ALA A 217 11.73 -63.54 -42.64
CA ALA A 217 12.27 -62.76 -41.52
C ALA A 217 11.21 -61.77 -41.00
N LEU A 218 9.96 -62.22 -40.88
CA LEU A 218 8.92 -61.53 -40.13
C LEU A 218 8.12 -62.62 -39.37
N ASN A 219 8.20 -62.54 -38.05
CA ASN A 219 7.52 -63.30 -36.98
C ASN A 219 8.33 -64.40 -36.25
N PRO A 220 8.65 -64.19 -34.95
CA PRO A 220 9.02 -65.27 -34.05
C PRO A 220 7.76 -65.93 -33.47
N ARG A 221 7.62 -67.24 -33.67
CA ARG A 221 6.58 -68.05 -33.01
C ARG A 221 7.20 -68.84 -31.87
N HIS A 222 6.64 -68.62 -30.68
CA HIS A 222 6.80 -69.42 -29.46
C HIS A 222 6.90 -70.93 -29.72
N ARG A 223 7.85 -71.57 -29.03
CA ARG A 223 7.92 -73.03 -28.86
C ARG A 223 7.77 -73.31 -27.37
N ASN A 224 6.75 -74.08 -26.98
CA ASN A 224 6.63 -74.62 -25.63
C ASN A 224 6.32 -76.12 -25.72
N ARG A 225 7.13 -76.96 -25.06
CA ARG A 225 6.69 -78.26 -24.52
C ARG A 225 7.71 -78.82 -23.49
N ASN A 226 7.39 -78.54 -22.23
CA ASN A 226 7.24 -79.41 -21.06
C ASN A 226 8.41 -80.21 -20.44
N GLY A 227 8.64 -79.84 -19.17
CA GLY A 227 9.02 -80.66 -18.00
C GLY A 227 9.28 -79.72 -16.81
N GLY A 228 8.25 -79.16 -16.14
CA GLY A 228 7.80 -79.51 -14.76
C GLY A 228 8.78 -78.98 -13.68
N LEU A 229 8.48 -78.15 -12.68
CA LEU A 229 7.30 -77.90 -11.85
C LEU A 229 7.53 -76.56 -11.09
N VAL A 230 6.52 -75.68 -11.10
CA VAL A 230 6.12 -74.66 -10.09
C VAL A 230 7.20 -73.85 -9.37
N GLU A 231 7.33 -72.56 -9.73
CA GLU A 231 7.31 -71.45 -8.76
C GLU A 231 6.99 -70.09 -9.45
N LEU A 232 5.82 -69.54 -9.10
CA LEU A 232 5.38 -68.13 -9.09
C LEU A 232 6.01 -67.12 -10.09
N MET A 233 5.24 -66.73 -11.12
CA MET A 233 5.12 -65.33 -11.58
C MET A 233 3.91 -65.15 -12.52
N PRO A 234 3.07 -64.11 -12.38
CA PRO A 234 1.83 -63.94 -13.15
C PRO A 234 2.09 -63.51 -14.60
N GLU A 235 1.26 -63.99 -15.54
CA GLU A 235 1.25 -63.52 -16.93
C GLU A 235 1.09 -61.99 -17.04
N PRO A 236 1.71 -61.34 -18.05
CA PRO A 236 1.54 -59.92 -18.27
C PRO A 236 0.11 -59.66 -18.76
N PRO A 237 -0.65 -58.77 -18.12
CA PRO A 237 -2.04 -58.55 -18.49
C PRO A 237 -2.11 -57.85 -19.84
N SER A 238 -3.16 -58.18 -20.59
CA SER A 238 -3.60 -57.49 -21.83
C SER A 238 -4.06 -56.03 -21.58
N ASP A 239 -3.55 -55.40 -20.53
CA ASP A 239 -4.06 -54.18 -19.91
C ASP A 239 -3.51 -52.88 -20.51
N LEU A 240 -2.52 -52.92 -21.40
CA LEU A 240 -1.98 -51.66 -21.97
C LEU A 240 -2.94 -51.00 -22.96
N ALA A 241 -3.78 -51.80 -23.65
CA ALA A 241 -4.84 -51.27 -24.51
C ALA A 241 -6.03 -50.75 -23.69
N GLU A 242 -6.35 -51.37 -22.54
CA GLU A 242 -7.38 -50.92 -21.62
C GLU A 242 -6.95 -49.69 -20.79
N LEU A 243 -5.67 -49.57 -20.41
CA LEU A 243 -5.10 -48.34 -19.82
C LEU A 243 -5.09 -47.18 -20.82
N GLY A 244 -4.83 -47.46 -22.10
CA GLY A 244 -4.94 -46.47 -23.17
C GLY A 244 -6.36 -45.93 -23.35
N ALA A 245 -7.38 -46.78 -23.17
CA ALA A 245 -8.79 -46.40 -23.22
C ALA A 245 -9.25 -45.64 -21.95
N LYS A 246 -8.77 -46.00 -20.76
CA LYS A 246 -9.06 -45.29 -19.49
C LYS A 246 -8.47 -43.87 -19.45
N CYS A 247 -7.40 -43.59 -20.21
CA CYS A 247 -6.74 -42.29 -20.24
C CYS A 247 -7.47 -41.18 -21.02
N ARG A 248 -8.58 -41.46 -21.72
CA ARG A 248 -9.33 -40.42 -22.47
C ARG A 248 -10.41 -39.68 -21.68
N GLY A 249 -10.69 -40.06 -20.42
CA GLY A 249 -11.77 -39.46 -19.63
C GLY A 249 -11.39 -39.04 -18.21
N LEU A 250 -10.44 -39.72 -17.55
CA LEU A 250 -10.21 -39.54 -16.11
C LEU A 250 -9.66 -38.15 -15.72
N ARG A 251 -8.82 -37.54 -16.56
CA ARG A 251 -8.39 -36.15 -16.32
C ARG A 251 -9.53 -35.15 -16.49
N HIS A 252 -10.48 -35.44 -17.38
CA HIS A 252 -11.63 -34.57 -17.61
C HIS A 252 -12.66 -34.74 -16.48
N GLU A 253 -12.91 -35.97 -16.04
CA GLU A 253 -13.78 -36.27 -14.90
C GLU A 253 -13.23 -35.66 -13.61
N GLU A 254 -11.92 -35.78 -13.34
CA GLU A 254 -11.30 -35.10 -12.21
C GLU A 254 -11.35 -33.57 -12.32
N THR A 255 -11.22 -33.01 -13.53
CA THR A 255 -11.33 -31.57 -13.73
C THR A 255 -12.77 -31.09 -13.51
N ILE A 256 -13.75 -31.84 -14.03
CA ILE A 256 -15.17 -31.60 -13.80
C ILE A 256 -15.49 -31.73 -12.32
N GLN A 257 -14.92 -32.71 -11.63
CA GLN A 257 -15.13 -32.93 -10.21
C GLN A 257 -14.55 -31.78 -9.38
N ARG A 258 -13.30 -31.36 -9.67
CA ARG A 258 -12.69 -30.17 -9.05
C ARG A 258 -13.47 -28.89 -9.35
N GLN A 259 -14.02 -28.75 -10.55
CA GLN A 259 -14.88 -27.63 -10.92
C GLN A 259 -16.23 -27.66 -10.19
N LYS A 260 -16.85 -28.84 -10.02
CA LYS A 260 -18.08 -29.02 -9.24
C LYS A 260 -17.86 -28.73 -7.76
N GLU A 261 -16.75 -29.18 -7.19
CA GLU A 261 -16.35 -28.92 -5.81
C GLU A 261 -16.08 -27.43 -5.59
N GLY A 262 -15.32 -26.78 -6.48
CA GLY A 262 -15.10 -25.33 -6.41
C GLY A 262 -16.39 -24.51 -6.57
N LEU A 263 -17.33 -24.96 -7.42
CA LEU A 263 -18.65 -24.33 -7.53
C LEU A 263 -19.52 -24.55 -6.30
N ALA A 264 -19.45 -25.72 -5.65
CA ALA A 264 -20.14 -25.98 -4.40
C ALA A 264 -19.59 -25.09 -3.26
N GLU A 265 -18.27 -24.97 -3.17
CA GLU A 265 -17.60 -24.10 -2.20
C GLU A 265 -17.94 -22.62 -2.41
N LEU A 266 -17.97 -22.16 -3.67
CA LEU A 266 -18.39 -20.80 -4.00
C LEU A 266 -19.86 -20.57 -3.64
N ARG A 267 -20.76 -21.53 -3.91
CA ARG A 267 -22.17 -21.45 -3.51
C ARG A 267 -22.32 -21.38 -1.99
N ASP A 268 -21.52 -22.13 -1.23
CA ASP A 268 -21.54 -22.08 0.24
C ASP A 268 -20.96 -20.78 0.80
N ARG A 269 -19.90 -20.24 0.19
CA ARG A 269 -19.37 -18.91 0.53
C ARG A 269 -20.36 -17.80 0.23
N VAL A 270 -21.03 -17.82 -0.93
CA VAL A 270 -22.11 -16.88 -1.25
C VAL A 270 -23.26 -17.02 -0.26
N LYS A 271 -23.69 -18.24 0.08
CA LYS A 271 -24.72 -18.49 1.08
C LYS A 271 -24.34 -17.99 2.48
N MET A 272 -23.06 -18.08 2.87
CA MET A 272 -22.53 -17.52 4.11
C MET A 272 -22.52 -15.98 4.08
N LEU A 273 -22.16 -15.39 2.94
CA LEU A 273 -22.18 -13.94 2.72
C LEU A 273 -23.61 -13.39 2.72
N GLU A 274 -24.55 -14.07 2.07
CA GLU A 274 -25.98 -13.72 2.07
C GLU A 274 -26.59 -13.84 3.48
N LYS A 275 -26.20 -14.86 4.26
CA LYS A 275 -26.61 -14.99 5.67
C LYS A 275 -26.04 -13.88 6.55
N ARG A 276 -24.79 -13.44 6.30
CA ARG A 276 -24.18 -12.28 6.98
C ARG A 276 -24.83 -10.95 6.56
N GLN A 277 -25.30 -10.84 5.32
CA GLN A 277 -26.02 -9.66 4.82
C GLN A 277 -27.48 -9.61 5.30
N CYS A 278 -28.14 -10.75 5.50
CA CYS A 278 -29.51 -10.81 6.01
C CYS A 278 -29.65 -10.57 7.53
N SER A 279 -28.56 -10.61 8.31
CA SER A 279 -28.58 -10.24 9.74
C SER A 279 -28.61 -8.73 10.02
N GLY A 280 -28.50 -7.88 8.98
CA GLY A 280 -28.51 -6.42 9.09
C GLY A 280 -29.81 -5.73 8.66
N ALA A 281 -30.85 -6.47 8.24
CA ALA A 281 -32.09 -5.90 7.74
C ALA A 281 -33.22 -5.99 8.78
N VAL A 282 -33.21 -5.08 9.77
CA VAL A 282 -34.43 -4.75 10.50
C VAL A 282 -35.19 -3.70 9.68
N LYS A 283 -36.23 -4.20 9.01
CA LYS A 283 -37.53 -3.56 8.71
C LYS A 283 -37.53 -2.05 8.40
N SER A 284 -37.76 -1.72 7.12
CA SER A 284 -38.75 -0.71 6.74
C SER A 284 -39.17 -0.86 5.28
N ASN A 285 -40.30 -1.55 5.12
CA ASN A 285 -41.44 -1.33 4.23
C ASN A 285 -41.32 -0.41 3.00
N SER A 286 -42.05 -0.87 1.98
CA SER A 286 -42.78 -0.14 0.91
C SER A 286 -42.02 0.43 -0.29
N GLU A 287 -42.06 -0.36 -1.37
CA GLU A 287 -42.69 -0.10 -2.68
C GLU A 287 -42.34 1.15 -3.53
N PRO A 288 -42.46 1.01 -4.87
CA PRO A 288 -41.69 1.76 -5.85
C PRO A 288 -42.45 2.97 -6.39
N LEU A 289 -41.80 4.13 -6.51
CA LEU A 289 -42.41 5.29 -7.17
C LEU A 289 -41.50 5.89 -8.24
N VAL A 290 -41.78 5.45 -9.46
CA VAL A 290 -41.94 6.23 -10.69
C VAL A 290 -41.04 7.46 -10.83
N VAL A 291 -40.02 7.26 -11.67
CA VAL A 291 -39.32 8.29 -12.44
C VAL A 291 -40.31 9.29 -13.04
N ARG A 292 -40.17 10.56 -12.67
CA ARG A 292 -40.70 11.69 -13.45
C ARG A 292 -39.53 12.56 -13.90
N MET A 293 -39.15 12.37 -15.16
CA MET A 293 -38.31 13.32 -15.88
C MET A 293 -38.98 14.69 -15.93
N LYS A 294 -38.22 15.74 -15.63
CA LYS A 294 -38.44 17.09 -16.16
C LYS A 294 -37.10 17.79 -16.35
N ASP A 295 -37.00 18.40 -17.52
CA ASP A 295 -35.85 18.99 -18.19
C ASP A 295 -35.35 20.32 -17.60
N LEU A 296 -34.00 20.51 -17.67
CA LEU A 296 -33.19 21.70 -18.07
C LEU A 296 -33.56 23.13 -17.57
N PRO A 297 -32.65 24.16 -17.56
CA PRO A 297 -31.34 24.22 -18.22
C PRO A 297 -30.16 24.88 -17.44
N LYS A 298 -28.98 24.67 -18.02
CA LYS A 298 -27.73 25.43 -17.82
C LYS A 298 -27.92 26.93 -18.15
N LYS A 299 -27.34 27.81 -17.34
CA LYS A 299 -26.97 29.18 -17.73
C LYS A 299 -25.48 29.40 -17.48
N ILE A 300 -24.77 29.64 -18.58
CA ILE A 300 -23.47 30.29 -18.62
C ILE A 300 -23.75 31.76 -18.94
N VAL A 301 -23.30 32.69 -18.09
CA VAL A 301 -22.97 34.07 -18.48
C VAL A 301 -21.73 34.49 -17.70
N GLN A 302 -20.71 34.88 -18.46
CA GLN A 302 -19.50 35.54 -18.01
C GLN A 302 -19.72 37.06 -17.85
N GLN A 303 -18.79 37.68 -17.14
CA GLN A 303 -18.25 39.05 -17.28
C GLN A 303 -18.65 40.12 -16.23
N ARG A 304 -17.63 40.42 -15.41
CA ARG A 304 -16.86 41.69 -15.40
C ARG A 304 -17.18 42.72 -14.29
N GLY A 305 -16.20 42.88 -13.40
CA GLY A 305 -15.50 44.17 -13.21
C GLY A 305 -15.67 44.88 -11.87
N LEU A 306 -14.53 45.07 -11.17
CA LEU A 306 -14.04 46.23 -10.38
C LEU A 306 -13.23 45.68 -9.18
N GLU A 307 -11.90 45.64 -9.22
CA GLU A 307 -10.92 46.74 -9.09
C GLU A 307 -10.95 47.40 -7.68
N LEU A 308 -10.01 47.00 -6.80
CA LEU A 308 -8.97 47.86 -6.20
C LEU A 308 -8.19 47.11 -5.08
N GLU A 309 -6.87 47.22 -5.15
CA GLU A 309 -5.86 47.32 -4.06
C GLU A 309 -5.59 46.16 -3.07
N PRO A 310 -4.36 45.62 -3.10
CA PRO A 310 -3.68 45.07 -1.93
C PRO A 310 -2.59 46.04 -1.40
N ALA A 311 -2.78 46.50 -0.16
CA ALA A 311 -1.81 47.29 0.60
C ALA A 311 -0.66 46.43 1.18
N PRO A 312 0.51 47.03 1.49
CA PRO A 312 1.81 46.38 1.39
C PRO A 312 2.29 45.67 2.65
N VAL A 313 3.11 44.65 2.42
CA VAL A 313 3.98 43.97 3.37
C VAL A 313 5.07 44.93 3.84
N LEU A 314 5.03 45.33 5.12
CA LEU A 314 6.12 46.02 5.78
C LEU A 314 7.14 45.00 6.28
N GLY A 315 8.21 44.80 5.51
CA GLY A 315 9.41 44.10 5.95
C GLY A 315 10.36 45.07 6.64
N GLU A 316 10.49 44.97 7.96
CA GLU A 316 11.53 45.69 8.70
C GLU A 316 12.86 44.94 8.66
N LYS A 317 13.85 45.62 8.09
CA LYS A 317 15.25 45.23 8.03
C LYS A 317 15.89 45.42 9.42
N LEU A 318 16.27 44.34 10.09
CA LEU A 318 17.26 44.42 11.17
C LEU A 318 18.65 44.54 10.56
N LYS A 319 19.22 45.76 10.67
CA LYS A 319 20.63 46.02 10.38
C LYS A 319 21.49 45.52 11.54
N ALA A 320 22.53 44.76 11.20
CA ALA A 320 23.63 44.42 12.07
C ALA A 320 24.36 45.70 12.54
N GLY A 321 24.27 45.99 13.84
CA GLY A 321 25.08 46.98 14.52
C GLY A 321 26.33 46.34 15.10
N LYS A 322 27.50 46.66 14.53
CA LYS A 322 28.79 46.50 15.21
C LYS A 322 28.83 47.44 16.41
N ALA A 323 28.96 46.90 17.61
CA ALA A 323 29.41 47.62 18.79
C ALA A 323 30.48 46.78 19.49
N GLY A 324 31.72 46.92 19.03
CA GLY A 324 32.88 46.63 19.86
C GLY A 324 33.04 47.77 20.86
N ARG A 325 32.92 47.46 22.16
CA ARG A 325 33.47 48.30 23.24
C ARG A 325 34.28 47.39 24.16
N GLN A 326 35.56 47.31 23.81
CA GLN A 326 36.68 47.70 24.66
C GLN A 326 36.51 47.45 26.17
N CYS A 327 37.09 46.34 26.64
CA CYS A 327 37.54 46.20 28.01
C CYS A 327 38.62 47.24 28.28
N VAL A 328 38.35 48.16 29.21
CA VAL A 328 39.38 49.02 29.82
C VAL A 328 39.59 48.49 31.23
N VAL A 329 40.77 47.92 31.44
CA VAL A 329 41.31 47.62 32.78
C VAL A 329 41.79 48.93 33.38
N PRO A 330 41.42 49.31 34.61
CA PRO A 330 42.13 50.35 35.34
C PRO A 330 43.27 49.72 36.14
N ASP A 331 44.50 49.93 35.68
CA ASP A 331 45.72 49.79 36.48
C ASP A 331 45.79 50.94 37.48
N HIS A 332 45.42 50.70 38.74
CA HIS A 332 45.75 51.57 39.85
C HIS A 332 46.30 50.75 41.02
N VAL A 333 47.63 50.80 41.18
CA VAL A 333 48.29 50.50 42.44
C VAL A 333 48.10 51.69 43.38
N PRO A 334 47.78 51.46 44.66
CA PRO A 334 48.34 52.28 45.71
C PRO A 334 49.03 51.42 46.77
N ASN A 335 50.33 51.67 46.93
CA ASN A 335 51.09 51.28 48.10
C ASN A 335 50.80 52.28 49.24
N GLY A 336 50.61 51.79 50.47
CA GLY A 336 50.75 52.61 51.69
C GLY A 336 49.64 52.45 52.75
N SER A 337 49.88 51.53 53.68
CA SER A 337 49.46 51.55 55.11
C SER A 337 47.98 51.83 55.48
N SER A 338 47.30 50.83 56.04
CA SER A 338 46.87 50.84 57.45
C SER A 338 46.07 49.58 57.80
N PHE A 339 46.62 48.84 58.75
CA PHE A 339 46.08 47.66 59.41
C PHE A 339 44.96 48.08 60.40
N ARG A 340 43.68 48.14 59.96
CA ARG A 340 42.50 47.87 60.83
C ARG A 340 41.10 47.86 60.16
N SER A 341 40.95 48.03 58.85
CA SER A 341 39.60 48.11 58.22
C SER A 341 39.29 47.03 57.17
N THR A 342 40.22 46.09 56.93
CA THR A 342 40.12 45.10 55.85
C THR A 342 38.88 44.22 55.92
N ASN A 343 38.41 43.87 57.12
CA ASN A 343 37.24 42.99 57.25
C ASN A 343 35.92 43.68 56.85
N SER A 344 35.84 45.01 56.96
CA SER A 344 34.66 45.79 56.58
C SER A 344 34.58 45.98 55.07
N THR A 345 35.71 46.25 54.41
CA THR A 345 35.76 46.45 52.97
C THR A 345 35.61 45.13 52.22
N VAL A 346 36.26 44.05 52.70
CA VAL A 346 36.08 42.70 52.16
C VAL A 346 34.64 42.20 52.35
N SER A 347 33.98 42.53 53.47
CA SER A 347 32.56 42.18 53.66
C SER A 347 31.61 42.97 52.75
N LEU A 348 31.97 44.20 52.38
CA LEU A 348 31.18 45.02 51.45
C LEU A 348 31.33 44.54 50.00
N GLU A 349 32.56 44.29 49.55
CA GLU A 349 32.83 43.76 48.20
C GLU A 349 32.21 42.36 48.01
N VAL A 350 32.23 41.51 49.04
CA VAL A 350 31.57 40.19 48.99
C VAL A 350 30.04 40.31 48.94
N ALA A 351 29.46 41.28 49.65
CA ALA A 351 28.02 41.56 49.60
C ALA A 351 27.60 42.06 48.21
N GLU A 352 28.33 43.03 47.64
CA GLU A 352 28.06 43.54 46.30
C GLU A 352 28.19 42.44 45.24
N ALA A 353 29.20 41.56 45.32
CA ALA A 353 29.35 40.44 44.40
C ALA A 353 28.21 39.40 44.51
N THR A 354 27.64 39.20 45.70
CA THR A 354 26.48 38.31 45.88
C THR A 354 25.19 38.92 45.35
N ASP A 355 25.07 40.24 45.44
CA ASP A 355 23.94 41.01 44.90
C ASP A 355 23.89 40.95 43.37
N TRP A 356 25.02 41.18 42.71
CA TRP A 356 25.13 41.02 41.25
C TRP A 356 24.81 39.60 40.79
N GLY A 357 25.26 38.58 41.53
CA GLY A 357 24.95 37.18 41.24
C GLY A 357 23.45 36.85 41.38
N GLU A 358 22.76 37.50 42.31
CA GLU A 358 21.32 37.36 42.49
C GLU A 358 20.51 38.05 41.38
N GLU A 359 20.89 39.26 40.99
CA GLU A 359 20.26 39.95 39.85
C GLU A 359 20.39 39.13 38.56
N MET A 360 21.59 38.63 38.26
CA MET A 360 21.81 37.76 37.09
C MET A 360 20.94 36.50 37.12
N TYR A 361 20.76 35.88 38.30
CA TYR A 361 19.89 34.71 38.44
C TYR A 361 18.44 35.05 38.11
N LEU A 362 17.92 36.16 38.65
CA LEU A 362 16.55 36.60 38.42
C LEU A 362 16.30 36.96 36.95
N ASP A 363 17.26 37.62 36.30
CA ASP A 363 17.19 37.95 34.87
C ASP A 363 17.15 36.69 34.00
N VAL A 364 18.06 35.74 34.25
CA VAL A 364 18.14 34.48 33.50
C VAL A 364 16.85 33.68 33.67
N ILE A 365 16.36 33.55 34.91
CA ILE A 365 15.13 32.80 35.21
C ILE A 365 13.89 33.50 34.66
N GLY A 366 13.84 34.83 34.70
CA GLY A 366 12.79 35.63 34.09
C GLY A 366 12.74 35.48 32.57
N ALA A 367 13.90 35.53 31.92
CA ALA A 367 14.02 35.31 30.48
C ALA A 367 13.63 33.88 30.08
N LEU A 368 14.12 32.86 30.81
CA LEU A 368 13.75 31.45 30.62
C LEU A 368 12.25 31.22 30.83
N GLY A 369 11.68 31.79 31.88
CA GLY A 369 10.25 31.71 32.17
C GLY A 369 9.40 32.31 31.04
N SER A 370 9.81 33.48 30.53
CA SER A 370 9.16 34.16 29.42
C SER A 370 9.23 33.34 28.12
N LEU A 371 10.41 32.81 27.80
CA LEU A 371 10.63 32.00 26.59
C LEU A 371 9.88 30.65 26.63
N MET A 372 9.66 30.12 27.83
CA MET A 372 8.92 28.88 28.05
C MET A 372 7.41 29.11 28.29
N GLU A 373 6.95 30.37 28.15
CA GLU A 373 5.57 30.83 28.38
C GLU A 373 4.99 30.39 29.74
N MET A 374 5.85 30.38 30.77
CA MET A 374 5.43 30.07 32.13
C MET A 374 4.88 31.31 32.83
N LYS A 375 3.61 31.24 33.26
CA LYS A 375 3.01 32.27 34.12
C LYS A 375 3.79 32.33 35.44
N GLU A 376 4.40 33.49 35.70
CA GLU A 376 5.08 33.93 36.93
C GLU A 376 5.70 32.81 37.78
N LEU A 377 7.02 32.65 37.67
CA LEU A 377 7.78 31.73 38.50
C LEU A 377 7.76 32.23 39.96
N SER A 378 7.57 31.31 40.92
CA SER A 378 7.60 31.66 42.35
C SER A 378 9.02 31.93 42.84
N GLY A 379 9.19 32.86 43.78
CA GLY A 379 10.49 33.12 44.41
C GLY A 379 11.38 34.15 43.69
N MET A 380 10.80 35.04 42.87
CA MET A 380 11.50 36.12 42.15
C MET A 380 11.85 37.34 43.02
N GLN A 381 11.84 37.17 44.35
CA GLN A 381 12.10 38.25 45.31
C GLN A 381 13.59 38.25 45.68
N PRO A 382 14.25 39.41 45.79
CA PRO A 382 15.63 39.51 46.26
C PRO A 382 15.81 39.00 47.70
N LEU A 383 16.94 38.37 48.02
CA LEU A 383 17.24 37.75 49.32
C LEU A 383 17.88 38.73 50.32
N GLN A 384 18.45 39.84 49.84
CA GLN A 384 19.25 40.82 50.61
C GLN A 384 18.63 41.26 51.95
N HIS A 385 17.30 41.40 52.03
CA HIS A 385 16.61 42.00 53.18
C HIS A 385 15.70 41.03 53.93
N LEU A 386 15.80 39.73 53.63
CA LEU A 386 14.88 38.72 54.17
C LEU A 386 15.42 38.03 55.44
N PRO A 387 14.57 37.79 56.45
CA PRO A 387 14.90 36.92 57.58
C PRO A 387 15.30 35.52 57.12
N GLN A 388 16.12 34.82 57.91
CA GLN A 388 16.66 33.50 57.54
C GLN A 388 15.57 32.47 57.17
N GLU A 389 14.45 32.46 57.90
CA GLU A 389 13.29 31.60 57.61
C GLU A 389 12.65 31.91 56.25
N ARG A 390 12.47 33.20 55.93
CA ARG A 390 11.95 33.65 54.63
C ARG A 390 12.92 33.34 53.49
N ARG A 391 14.23 33.39 53.73
CA ARG A 391 15.24 32.99 52.73
C ARG A 391 15.16 31.50 52.41
N ALA A 392 14.92 30.65 53.40
CA ALA A 392 14.69 29.22 53.17
C ALA A 392 13.40 28.97 52.37
N GLU A 393 12.32 29.71 52.65
CA GLU A 393 11.07 29.64 51.89
C GLU A 393 11.26 30.05 50.42
N VAL A 394 11.93 31.18 50.15
CA VAL A 394 12.23 31.65 48.79
C VAL A 394 13.15 30.66 48.06
N GLY A 395 14.14 30.09 48.76
CA GLY A 395 14.98 29.02 48.22
C GLY A 395 14.18 27.80 47.76
N LEU A 396 13.22 27.35 48.56
CA LEU A 396 12.32 26.25 48.20
C LEU A 396 11.41 26.61 47.01
N GLN A 397 10.92 27.85 46.94
CA GLN A 397 10.12 28.34 45.81
C GLN A 397 10.94 28.38 44.51
N ARG A 398 12.18 28.88 44.57
CA ARG A 398 13.13 28.89 43.45
C ARG A 398 13.44 27.46 42.98
N GLN A 399 13.64 26.53 43.90
CA GLN A 399 13.86 25.11 43.56
C GLN A 399 12.66 24.49 42.86
N LYS A 400 11.43 24.74 43.35
CA LYS A 400 10.20 24.29 42.70
C LYS A 400 10.02 24.90 41.31
N ALA A 401 10.32 26.19 41.15
CA ALA A 401 10.27 26.89 39.85
C ALA A 401 11.27 26.28 38.86
N LEU A 402 12.50 26.02 39.28
CA LEU A 402 13.52 25.33 38.49
C LEU A 402 13.07 23.92 38.07
N GLU A 403 12.46 23.17 38.98
CA GLU A 403 11.96 21.83 38.68
C GLU A 403 10.82 21.85 37.64
N LEU A 404 9.93 22.85 37.72
CA LEU A 404 8.88 23.07 36.73
C LEU A 404 9.46 23.43 35.35
N LEU A 405 10.43 24.35 35.31
CA LEU A 405 11.15 24.71 34.08
C LEU A 405 11.83 23.48 33.47
N TYR A 406 12.53 22.69 34.28
CA TYR A 406 13.20 21.47 33.83
C TYR A 406 12.20 20.48 33.22
N LYS A 407 11.06 20.25 33.89
CA LYS A 407 9.99 19.37 33.36
C LYS A 407 9.44 19.90 32.04
N LYS A 408 9.20 21.21 31.92
CA LYS A 408 8.72 21.84 30.68
C LYS A 408 9.73 21.69 29.54
N ILE A 409 11.00 21.99 29.79
CA ILE A 409 12.10 21.85 28.83
C ILE A 409 12.20 20.39 28.36
N ARG A 410 12.17 19.44 29.29
CA ARG A 410 12.27 18.02 28.95
C ARG A 410 11.07 17.53 28.14
N ASN A 411 9.86 17.99 28.45
CA ASN A 411 8.68 17.69 27.65
C ASN A 411 8.78 18.26 26.23
N LEU A 412 9.27 19.50 26.09
CA LEU A 412 9.49 20.11 24.78
C LEU A 412 10.57 19.37 23.99
N GLN A 413 11.66 18.95 24.64
CA GLN A 413 12.71 18.15 24.01
C GLN A 413 12.15 16.83 23.47
N VAL A 414 11.38 16.08 24.27
CA VAL A 414 10.75 14.84 23.82
C VAL A 414 9.73 15.08 22.70
N HIS A 415 8.97 16.19 22.76
CA HIS A 415 8.05 16.56 21.69
C HIS A 415 8.78 16.91 20.38
N LEU A 416 9.95 17.54 20.49
CA LEU A 416 10.77 17.92 19.35
C LEU A 416 11.42 16.69 18.73
N GLU A 417 12.02 15.80 19.51
CA GLU A 417 12.57 14.51 19.07
C GLU A 417 11.52 13.67 18.33
N ARG A 418 10.27 13.61 18.85
CA ARG A 418 9.17 12.94 18.16
C ARG A 418 8.79 13.60 16.83
N LYS A 419 8.79 14.93 16.76
CA LYS A 419 8.51 15.65 15.51
C LYS A 419 9.62 15.44 14.49
N GLU A 420 10.87 15.41 14.92
CA GLU A 420 12.02 15.11 14.06
C GLU A 420 11.93 13.70 13.49
N GLU A 421 11.55 12.70 14.30
CA GLU A 421 11.37 11.33 13.81
C GLU A 421 10.27 11.26 12.74
N VAL A 422 9.14 11.92 12.99
CA VAL A 422 8.06 12.02 11.99
C VAL A 422 8.52 12.74 10.72
N LEU A 423 9.38 13.76 10.83
CA LEU A 423 9.94 14.44 9.66
C LEU A 423 10.86 13.52 8.86
N LYS A 424 11.68 12.68 9.51
CA LYS A 424 12.50 11.68 8.81
C LYS A 424 11.63 10.67 8.04
N ASP A 425 10.51 10.24 8.61
CA ASP A 425 9.56 9.36 7.92
C ASP A 425 8.97 10.03 6.66
N TYR A 426 8.67 11.33 6.73
CA TYR A 426 8.24 12.10 5.57
C TYR A 426 9.35 12.24 4.53
N GLU A 427 10.59 12.51 4.94
CA GLU A 427 11.75 12.55 4.03
C GLU A 427 11.91 11.21 3.29
N GLY A 428 11.79 10.09 4.00
CA GLY A 428 11.80 8.75 3.42
C GLY A 428 10.66 8.54 2.42
N SER A 429 9.45 8.97 2.76
CA SER A 429 8.27 8.87 1.88
C SER A 429 8.43 9.71 0.61
N VAL A 430 9.01 10.91 0.72
CA VAL A 430 9.32 11.77 -0.43
C VAL A 430 10.38 11.14 -1.32
N GLU A 431 11.40 10.50 -0.74
CA GLU A 431 12.45 9.83 -1.52
C GLU A 431 11.90 8.61 -2.27
N GLN A 432 11.02 7.82 -1.64
CA GLN A 432 10.29 6.75 -2.30
C GLN A 432 9.43 7.27 -3.47
N LEU A 433 8.75 8.41 -3.28
CA LEU A 433 7.98 9.05 -4.35
C LEU A 433 8.86 9.47 -5.52
N ARG A 434 10.05 10.02 -5.26
CA ARG A 434 11.02 10.36 -6.32
C ARG A 434 11.48 9.13 -7.10
N GLN A 435 11.78 8.04 -6.40
CA GLN A 435 12.16 6.77 -7.02
C GLN A 435 11.01 6.20 -7.88
N SER A 436 9.79 6.21 -7.35
CA SER A 436 8.59 5.80 -8.09
C SER A 436 8.39 6.66 -9.34
N GLN A 437 8.50 7.98 -9.24
CA GLN A 437 8.41 8.87 -10.38
C GLN A 437 9.50 8.61 -11.42
N ALA A 438 10.73 8.34 -11.00
CA ALA A 438 11.81 7.97 -11.92
C ALA A 438 11.54 6.65 -12.63
N SER A 439 11.01 5.64 -11.93
CA SER A 439 10.61 4.36 -12.53
C SER A 439 9.48 4.53 -13.55
N LEU A 440 8.48 5.37 -13.23
CA LEU A 440 7.38 5.68 -14.14
C LEU A 440 7.89 6.34 -15.43
N ARG A 441 8.83 7.28 -15.33
CA ARG A 441 9.44 7.92 -16.51
C ARG A 441 10.14 6.91 -17.42
N ARG A 442 10.90 5.97 -16.83
CA ARG A 442 11.53 4.88 -17.61
C ARG A 442 10.50 4.02 -18.32
N CYS A 443 9.44 3.62 -17.61
CA CYS A 443 8.35 2.86 -18.23
C CYS A 443 7.66 3.65 -19.35
N GLN A 444 7.49 4.96 -19.20
CA GLN A 444 6.94 5.82 -20.25
C GLN A 444 7.86 5.88 -21.48
N GLU A 445 9.17 5.99 -21.27
CA GLU A 445 10.16 5.95 -22.35
C GLU A 445 10.13 4.59 -23.07
N GLU A 446 10.09 3.47 -22.34
CA GLU A 446 9.96 2.13 -22.91
C GLU A 446 8.65 1.96 -23.71
N LEU A 447 7.53 2.48 -23.21
CA LEU A 447 6.26 2.47 -23.93
C LEU A 447 6.36 3.27 -25.23
N SER A 448 6.94 4.47 -25.20
CA SER A 448 7.12 5.28 -26.42
C SER A 448 8.01 4.58 -27.45
N HIS A 449 9.06 3.88 -26.99
CA HIS A 449 9.93 3.10 -27.86
C HIS A 449 9.18 1.92 -28.51
N LEU A 450 8.38 1.18 -27.73
CA LEU A 450 7.57 0.09 -28.25
C LEU A 450 6.46 0.58 -29.21
N GLU A 451 5.89 1.75 -28.97
CA GLU A 451 4.95 2.40 -29.88
C GLU A 451 5.64 2.70 -31.23
N ASP A 452 6.83 3.29 -31.21
CA ASP A 452 7.60 3.56 -32.43
C ASP A 452 7.96 2.27 -33.19
N GLU A 453 8.35 1.21 -32.47
CA GLU A 453 8.61 -0.11 -33.08
C GLU A 453 7.37 -0.71 -33.71
N ALA A 454 6.23 -0.66 -33.03
CA ALA A 454 4.96 -1.13 -33.56
C ALA A 454 4.55 -0.36 -34.82
N HIS A 455 4.80 0.95 -34.86
CA HIS A 455 4.58 1.77 -36.05
C HIS A 455 5.49 1.35 -37.21
N ARG A 456 6.80 1.17 -36.97
CA ARG A 456 7.75 0.69 -37.99
C ARG A 456 7.35 -0.69 -38.53
N GLU A 457 7.01 -1.63 -37.65
CA GLU A 457 6.53 -2.95 -38.08
C GLU A 457 5.23 -2.86 -38.90
N ALA A 458 4.33 -1.95 -38.57
CA ALA A 458 3.10 -1.75 -39.32
C ALA A 458 3.37 -1.24 -40.74
N GLU A 459 4.33 -0.32 -40.89
CA GLU A 459 4.81 0.17 -42.19
C GLU A 459 5.45 -0.95 -43.00
N GLU A 460 6.34 -1.75 -42.41
CA GLU A 460 6.95 -2.90 -43.07
C GLU A 460 5.90 -3.91 -43.53
N LYS A 461 4.92 -4.24 -42.66
CA LYS A 461 3.80 -5.12 -43.00
C LYS A 461 2.97 -4.56 -44.16
N ALA A 462 2.79 -3.24 -44.24
CA ALA A 462 2.08 -2.61 -45.36
C ALA A 462 2.88 -2.72 -46.67
N LEU A 463 4.19 -2.44 -46.64
CA LEU A 463 5.06 -2.57 -47.81
C LEU A 463 5.14 -4.02 -48.33
N LEU A 464 5.23 -4.99 -47.42
CA LEU A 464 5.25 -6.42 -47.78
C LEU A 464 3.92 -6.87 -48.39
N ARG A 465 2.78 -6.38 -47.89
CA ARG A 465 1.47 -6.64 -48.51
C ARG A 465 1.40 -6.07 -49.92
N GLU A 466 1.86 -4.84 -50.11
CA GLU A 466 1.88 -4.23 -51.45
C GLU A 466 2.78 -5.00 -52.42
N ALA A 467 3.97 -5.43 -51.97
CA ALA A 467 4.87 -6.25 -52.79
C ALA A 467 4.25 -7.62 -53.15
N LEU A 468 3.55 -8.25 -52.21
CA LEU A 468 2.82 -9.49 -52.43
C LEU A 468 1.69 -9.30 -53.47
N GLU A 469 0.90 -8.24 -53.35
CA GLU A 469 -0.15 -7.91 -54.31
C GLU A 469 0.41 -7.68 -55.72
N ARG A 470 1.53 -6.94 -55.84
CA ARG A 470 2.23 -6.75 -57.13
C ARG A 470 2.69 -8.07 -57.74
N MET A 471 3.30 -8.97 -56.95
CA MET A 471 3.70 -10.30 -57.45
C MET A 471 2.50 -11.16 -57.88
N GLN A 472 1.40 -11.10 -57.13
CA GLN A 472 0.18 -11.84 -57.50
C GLN A 472 -0.37 -11.35 -58.84
N LEU A 473 -0.43 -10.04 -59.06
CA LEU A 473 -0.83 -9.45 -60.33
C LEU A 473 0.07 -9.91 -61.49
N GLN A 474 1.39 -9.88 -61.30
CA GLN A 474 2.35 -10.38 -62.30
C GLN A 474 2.16 -11.87 -62.60
N LEU A 475 1.99 -12.69 -61.57
CA LEU A 475 1.76 -14.12 -61.70
C LEU A 475 0.47 -14.40 -62.48
N ASP A 476 -0.60 -13.67 -62.21
CA ASP A 476 -1.87 -13.84 -62.91
C ASP A 476 -1.80 -13.38 -64.36
N GLN A 477 -1.04 -12.31 -64.65
CA GLN A 477 -0.73 -11.91 -66.02
C GLN A 477 0.03 -13.02 -66.77
N GLU A 478 1.08 -13.58 -66.16
CA GLU A 478 1.85 -14.70 -66.71
C GLU A 478 0.98 -15.95 -66.95
N LYS A 479 0.09 -16.29 -66.01
CA LYS A 479 -0.88 -17.39 -66.19
C LYS A 479 -1.78 -17.15 -67.40
N ARG A 480 -2.30 -15.92 -67.57
CA ARG A 480 -3.13 -15.55 -68.73
C ARG A 480 -2.35 -15.65 -70.04
N LEU A 481 -1.12 -15.15 -70.08
CA LEU A 481 -0.24 -15.25 -71.26
C LEU A 481 0.07 -16.70 -71.61
N ARG A 482 0.40 -17.54 -70.61
CA ARG A 482 0.62 -18.99 -70.81
C ARG A 482 -0.63 -19.70 -71.33
N GLN A 483 -1.81 -19.34 -70.82
CA GLN A 483 -3.08 -19.90 -71.33
C GLN A 483 -3.34 -19.49 -72.78
N ALA A 484 -3.10 -18.22 -73.13
CA ALA A 484 -3.21 -17.73 -74.51
C ALA A 484 -2.23 -18.44 -75.45
N ALA A 485 -0.96 -18.58 -75.04
CA ALA A 485 0.07 -19.30 -75.81
C ALA A 485 -0.27 -20.79 -76.01
N LYS A 486 -0.90 -21.45 -75.02
CA LYS A 486 -1.40 -22.82 -75.18
C LYS A 486 -2.53 -22.91 -76.21
N ARG A 487 -3.42 -21.91 -76.27
CA ARG A 487 -4.52 -21.87 -77.24
C ARG A 487 -4.04 -21.61 -78.67
N LEU A 488 -2.93 -20.90 -78.86
CA LEU A 488 -2.31 -20.65 -80.17
C LEU A 488 -1.47 -21.83 -80.72
N LYS A 489 -1.21 -22.85 -79.90
CA LYS A 489 -0.45 -24.06 -80.28
C LYS A 489 -1.35 -25.25 -80.66
N VAL A 490 -2.67 -25.07 -80.64
CA VAL A 490 -3.69 -25.97 -81.18
C VAL A 490 -4.18 -25.34 -82.47
#